data_AF-A0AA41YWP6-F1
#
_entry.id   AF-A0AA41YWP6-F1
#
_cell.length_a   1.000
_cell.length_b   1.000
_cell.length_c   1.000
_cell.angle_alpha   90.00
_cell.angle_beta   90.00
_cell.angle_gamma   90.00
#
_symmetry.space_group_name_H-M   'P 1'
#
loop_
_entity.id
_entity.type
_entity.pdbx_description
1 polymer ?
#
loop_
_entity_poly.entity_id
_entity_poly.type
_entity_poly.pdbx_seq_one_letter_code
_entity_poly.pdbx_strand_id
1 'polypeptide(L)'
;MSFTELRRHRAIAWDFDDTLIGHRSSPLLHAFIRSHRHIRHVIVTFRSHGMQHGVWHDLAAYAAAPEPACFDAILNIPDETYEAFERIFRWREAGLYVGPMTEAERSYLGWKGAVCAQHGLTILIDDNTAHVRLGCDKHEIALFHPDQFV
;
A
#
# COMPACT_ATOMS: atom_id res chain seq x y z
N MET A 1 -3.74 -12.75 13.51
CA MET A 1 -3.92 -11.48 14.26
C MET A 1 -5.37 -11.04 14.08
N SER A 2 -6.09 -10.65 15.13
CA SER A 2 -7.49 -10.26 14.93
C SER A 2 -7.61 -8.81 14.44
N PHE A 3 -8.73 -8.50 13.78
CA PHE A 3 -9.14 -7.11 13.47
C PHE A 3 -9.18 -6.19 14.70
N THR A 4 -9.09 -6.72 15.93
CA THR A 4 -8.96 -5.95 17.16
C THR A 4 -7.77 -4.99 17.13
N GLU A 5 -6.65 -5.37 16.51
CA GLU A 5 -5.48 -4.49 16.43
C GLU A 5 -5.76 -3.29 15.52
N LEU A 6 -6.34 -3.51 14.33
CA LEU A 6 -6.70 -2.43 13.40
C LEU A 6 -7.60 -1.38 14.06
N ARG A 7 -8.52 -1.80 14.93
CA ARG A 7 -9.45 -0.91 15.65
C ARG A 7 -8.79 0.04 16.64
N ARG A 8 -7.53 -0.21 17.01
CA ARG A 8 -6.75 0.69 17.89
C ARG A 8 -6.20 1.90 17.13
N HIS A 9 -6.12 1.79 15.80
CA HIS A 9 -5.61 2.86 14.96
C HIS A 9 -6.74 3.80 14.54
N ARG A 10 -6.40 5.09 14.45
CA ARG A 10 -7.34 6.13 13.97
C ARG A 10 -7.25 6.36 12.46
N ALA A 11 -6.14 5.94 11.84
CA ALA A 11 -5.89 6.16 10.42
C ALA A 11 -5.04 5.01 9.85
N ILE A 12 -5.55 4.37 8.78
CA ILE A 12 -5.02 3.14 8.18
C ILE A 12 -4.73 3.36 6.70
N ALA A 13 -3.53 2.96 6.28
CA ALA A 13 -3.13 2.84 4.89
C ALA A 13 -3.40 1.43 4.37
N TRP A 14 -3.89 1.34 3.14
CA TRP A 14 -4.15 0.09 2.45
C TRP A 14 -3.40 0.07 1.12
N ASP A 15 -2.56 -0.94 0.89
CA ASP A 15 -2.16 -1.24 -0.47
C ASP A 15 -3.38 -1.65 -1.31
N PHE A 16 -3.29 -1.45 -2.62
CA PHE A 16 -4.39 -1.71 -3.53
C PHE A 16 -4.28 -3.08 -4.20
N ASP A 17 -3.34 -3.21 -5.12
CA ASP A 17 -3.09 -4.44 -5.87
C ASP A 17 -2.61 -5.55 -4.92
N ASP A 18 -3.06 -6.77 -5.14
CA ASP A 18 -2.79 -7.96 -4.32
C ASP A 18 -3.09 -7.83 -2.80
N THR A 19 -3.74 -6.75 -2.38
CA THR A 19 -4.20 -6.50 -1.01
C THR A 19 -5.71 -6.22 -0.94
N LEU A 20 -6.18 -5.10 -1.49
CA LEU A 20 -7.61 -4.78 -1.59
C LEU A 20 -8.27 -5.48 -2.77
N ILE A 21 -7.51 -5.85 -3.79
CA ILE A 21 -7.95 -6.73 -4.88
C ILE A 21 -6.94 -7.87 -5.02
N GLY A 22 -7.32 -8.99 -5.64
CA GLY A 22 -6.40 -10.10 -5.90
C GLY A 22 -6.09 -11.00 -4.68
N HIS A 23 -6.20 -10.47 -3.45
CA HIS A 23 -5.95 -11.26 -2.24
C HIS A 23 -7.17 -12.09 -1.79
N ARG A 24 -6.93 -13.29 -1.24
CA ARG A 24 -8.00 -14.11 -0.61
C ARG A 24 -8.68 -13.41 0.57
N SER A 25 -7.96 -12.55 1.27
CA SER A 25 -8.45 -11.79 2.43
C SER A 25 -9.20 -10.52 2.05
N SER A 26 -9.16 -10.08 0.80
CA SER A 26 -9.78 -8.81 0.37
C SER A 26 -11.24 -8.67 0.82
N PRO A 27 -12.11 -9.70 0.74
CA PRO A 27 -13.49 -9.59 1.23
C PRO A 27 -13.61 -9.26 2.73
N LEU A 28 -12.71 -9.79 3.57
CA LEU A 28 -12.68 -9.50 5.00
C LEU A 28 -12.19 -8.07 5.27
N LEU A 29 -11.16 -7.63 4.54
CA LEU A 29 -10.68 -6.24 4.63
C LEU A 29 -11.76 -5.25 4.18
N HIS A 30 -12.50 -5.57 3.12
CA HIS A 30 -13.60 -4.75 2.65
C HIS A 30 -14.72 -4.62 3.69
N ALA A 31 -15.09 -5.73 4.32
CA ALA A 31 -16.09 -5.75 5.39
C ALA A 31 -15.63 -4.89 6.59
N PHE A 32 -14.35 -4.95 6.94
CA PHE A 32 -13.76 -4.12 7.98
C PHE A 32 -13.88 -2.63 7.64
N ILE A 33 -13.42 -2.21 6.46
CA ILE A 33 -13.45 -0.81 5.99
C ILE A 33 -14.89 -0.26 6.00
N ARG A 34 -15.88 -1.04 5.53
CA ARG A 34 -17.29 -0.60 5.55
C ARG A 34 -17.85 -0.44 6.95
N SER A 35 -17.50 -1.34 7.88
CA SER A 35 -18.06 -1.34 9.23
C SER A 35 -17.39 -0.34 10.18
N HIS A 36 -16.26 0.26 9.78
CA HIS A 36 -15.45 1.14 10.64
C HIS A 36 -15.23 2.53 10.03
N ARG A 37 -16.28 3.16 9.52
CA ARG A 37 -16.22 4.52 8.90
C ARG A 37 -15.75 5.65 9.82
N HIS A 38 -15.62 5.39 11.12
CA HIS A 38 -15.02 6.33 12.08
C HIS A 38 -13.48 6.30 12.05
N ILE A 39 -12.89 5.28 11.43
CA ILE A 39 -11.45 5.18 11.15
C ILE A 39 -11.21 5.82 9.79
N ARG A 40 -10.16 6.65 9.70
CA ARG A 40 -9.70 7.20 8.43
C ARG A 40 -9.03 6.11 7.60
N HIS A 41 -9.50 5.90 6.37
CA HIS A 41 -8.93 4.92 5.44
C HIS A 41 -8.35 5.62 4.21
N VAL A 42 -7.12 5.27 3.84
CA VAL A 42 -6.42 5.83 2.69
C VAL A 42 -5.83 4.71 1.86
N ILE A 43 -6.01 4.75 0.55
CA ILE A 43 -5.33 3.82 -0.36
C ILE A 43 -3.93 4.37 -0.65
N VAL A 44 -2.90 3.55 -0.51
CA VAL A 44 -1.50 3.90 -0.78
C VAL A 44 -0.92 2.88 -1.76
N THR A 45 -0.74 3.25 -3.02
CA THR A 45 -0.48 2.31 -4.12
C THR A 45 0.76 2.69 -4.94
N PHE A 46 1.46 1.68 -5.48
CA PHE A 46 2.53 1.87 -6.45
C PHE A 46 2.02 2.06 -7.90
N ARG A 47 0.70 2.10 -8.11
CA ARG A 47 0.15 2.53 -9.40
C ARG A 47 0.68 3.92 -9.75
N SER A 48 1.13 4.09 -10.98
CA SER A 48 1.72 5.31 -11.54
C SER A 48 1.16 5.57 -12.93
N HIS A 49 1.54 6.66 -13.58
CA HIS A 49 1.20 6.98 -14.97
C HIS A 49 -0.31 6.97 -15.26
N GLY A 50 -1.10 7.44 -14.30
CA GLY A 50 -2.56 7.50 -14.40
C GLY A 50 -3.30 6.19 -14.06
N MET A 51 -2.59 5.10 -13.76
CA MET A 51 -3.21 3.82 -13.36
C MET A 51 -4.08 3.93 -12.10
N GLN A 52 -3.81 4.90 -11.23
CA GLN A 52 -4.60 5.19 -10.04
C GLN A 52 -6.04 5.64 -10.38
N HIS A 53 -6.29 6.16 -11.59
CA HIS A 53 -7.64 6.50 -12.03
C HIS A 53 -8.54 5.27 -12.21
N GLY A 54 -7.94 4.08 -12.38
CA GLY A 54 -8.64 2.81 -12.49
C GLY A 54 -9.04 2.17 -11.15
N VAL A 55 -8.53 2.68 -10.01
CA VAL A 55 -8.72 2.06 -8.68
C VAL A 55 -10.19 1.77 -8.38
N TRP A 56 -11.08 2.72 -8.64
CA TRP A 56 -12.51 2.54 -8.36
C TRP A 56 -13.20 1.57 -9.32
N HIS A 57 -12.78 1.55 -10.58
CA HIS A 57 -13.30 0.61 -11.57
C HIS A 57 -12.93 -0.83 -11.18
N ASP A 58 -11.66 -1.05 -10.84
CA ASP A 58 -11.14 -2.37 -10.48
C ASP A 58 -11.72 -2.86 -9.15
N LEU A 59 -11.85 -1.96 -8.17
CA LEU A 59 -12.45 -2.29 -6.88
C LEU A 59 -13.93 -2.64 -7.03
N ALA A 60 -14.68 -1.96 -7.91
CA ALA A 60 -16.09 -2.22 -8.15
C ALA A 60 -16.37 -3.61 -8.76
N ALA A 61 -15.37 -4.30 -9.29
CA ALA A 61 -15.50 -5.68 -9.75
C ALA A 61 -15.77 -6.67 -8.59
N TYR A 62 -15.53 -6.26 -7.34
CA TYR A 62 -15.75 -7.08 -6.16
C TYR A 62 -17.12 -6.75 -5.54
N ALA A 63 -18.03 -7.74 -5.52
CA ALA A 63 -19.41 -7.57 -5.08
C ALA A 63 -19.56 -6.93 -3.68
N ALA A 64 -18.60 -7.21 -2.81
CA ALA A 64 -18.53 -6.66 -1.47
C ALA A 64 -17.38 -5.67 -1.33
N ALA A 65 -17.13 -4.82 -2.34
CA ALA A 65 -16.16 -3.73 -2.26
C ALA A 65 -16.65 -2.57 -1.36
N PRO A 66 -15.75 -1.82 -0.70
CA PRO A 66 -16.08 -0.52 -0.13
C PRO A 66 -16.30 0.51 -1.25
N GLU A 67 -17.29 1.36 -1.09
CA GLU A 67 -17.52 2.50 -1.97
C GLU A 67 -16.40 3.55 -1.85
N PRO A 68 -16.18 4.43 -2.83
CA PRO A 68 -15.16 5.48 -2.74
C PRO A 68 -15.28 6.36 -1.49
N ALA A 69 -16.50 6.62 -1.01
CA ALA A 69 -16.75 7.40 0.20
C ALA A 69 -16.25 6.72 1.50
N CYS A 70 -15.82 5.45 1.46
CA CYS A 70 -15.10 4.80 2.57
C CYS A 70 -13.68 5.34 2.74
N PHE A 71 -13.12 6.00 1.73
CA PHE A 71 -11.72 6.41 1.70
C PHE A 71 -11.60 7.92 1.64
N ASP A 72 -10.65 8.45 2.40
CA ASP A 72 -10.35 9.88 2.42
C ASP A 72 -9.51 10.30 1.21
N ALA A 73 -8.68 9.39 0.69
CA ALA A 73 -7.76 9.66 -0.40
C ALA A 73 -7.24 8.39 -1.07
N ILE A 74 -6.73 8.57 -2.29
CA ILE A 74 -5.77 7.67 -2.94
C ILE A 74 -4.45 8.43 -3.02
N LEU A 75 -3.38 7.83 -2.50
CA LEU A 75 -2.01 8.30 -2.61
C LEU A 75 -1.27 7.33 -3.52
N ASN A 76 -0.75 7.83 -4.63
CA ASN A 76 -0.05 7.02 -5.62
C ASN A 76 1.42 7.44 -5.70
N ILE A 77 2.30 6.50 -6.06
CA ILE A 77 3.72 6.82 -6.21
C ILE A 77 3.91 7.82 -7.35
N PRO A 78 4.79 8.83 -7.20
CA PRO A 78 5.13 9.73 -8.29
C PRO A 78 5.80 8.96 -9.44
N ASP A 79 5.43 9.31 -10.67
CA ASP A 79 5.91 8.66 -11.89
C ASP A 79 7.44 8.64 -11.94
N GLU A 80 8.09 9.76 -11.61
CA GLU A 80 9.54 9.88 -11.61
C GLU A 80 10.22 8.95 -10.59
N THR A 81 9.59 8.68 -9.45
CA THR A 81 10.14 7.76 -8.44
C THR A 81 10.00 6.32 -8.91
N TYR A 82 8.87 6.00 -9.54
CA TYR A 82 8.62 4.69 -10.14
C TYR A 82 9.61 4.40 -11.28
N GLU A 83 9.73 5.31 -12.24
CA GLU A 83 10.61 5.18 -13.41
C GLU A 83 12.09 5.05 -13.01
N ALA A 84 12.53 5.85 -12.02
CA ALA A 84 13.90 5.79 -11.53
C ALA A 84 14.23 4.41 -10.95
N PHE A 85 13.31 3.82 -10.18
CA PHE A 85 13.45 2.47 -9.65
C PHE A 85 13.41 1.43 -10.76
N GLU A 86 12.41 1.49 -11.65
CA GLU A 86 12.23 0.52 -12.72
C GLU A 86 13.48 0.41 -13.60
N ARG A 87 14.12 1.54 -13.91
CA ARG A 87 15.39 1.56 -14.65
C ARG A 87 16.50 0.79 -13.92
N ILE A 88 16.68 1.02 -12.62
CA ILE A 88 17.69 0.31 -11.82
C ILE A 88 17.35 -1.18 -11.69
N PHE A 89 16.07 -1.49 -11.46
CA PHE A 89 15.58 -2.85 -11.35
C PHE A 89 15.89 -3.66 -12.62
N ARG A 90 15.56 -3.13 -13.80
CA ARG A 90 15.89 -3.74 -15.10
C ARG A 90 17.38 -3.94 -15.29
N TRP A 91 18.22 -2.99 -14.86
CA TRP A 91 19.68 -3.15 -14.91
C TRP A 91 20.18 -4.27 -14.00
N ARG A 92 19.59 -4.46 -12.82
CA ARG A 92 19.92 -5.57 -11.93
C ARG A 92 19.52 -6.92 -12.52
N GLU A 93 18.30 -7.04 -13.03
CA GLU A 93 17.82 -8.29 -13.65
C GLU A 93 18.68 -8.70 -14.85
N ALA A 94 19.14 -7.71 -15.64
CA ALA A 94 20.03 -7.94 -16.77
C ALA A 94 21.50 -8.17 -16.35
N GLY A 95 21.84 -8.12 -15.06
CA GLY A 95 23.22 -8.24 -14.56
C GLY A 95 24.13 -7.06 -14.93
N LEU A 96 23.56 -5.95 -15.41
CA LEU A 96 24.28 -4.75 -15.83
C LEU A 96 24.71 -3.88 -14.65
N TYR A 97 24.11 -4.08 -13.49
CA TYR A 97 24.48 -3.41 -12.25
C TYR A 97 24.55 -4.41 -11.09
N VAL A 98 25.76 -4.61 -10.57
CA VAL A 98 26.03 -5.34 -9.34
C VAL A 98 26.69 -4.38 -8.37
N GLY A 99 25.95 -3.99 -7.36
CA GLY A 99 26.38 -2.95 -6.42
C GLY A 99 25.40 -2.75 -5.28
N PRO A 100 25.72 -1.86 -4.35
CA PRO A 100 24.86 -1.55 -3.21
C PRO A 100 23.51 -0.99 -3.68
N MET A 101 22.55 -0.91 -2.76
CA MET A 101 21.27 -0.26 -3.02
C MET A 101 21.49 1.20 -3.44
N THR A 102 20.89 1.60 -4.55
CA THR A 102 20.92 2.96 -5.09
C THR A 102 19.95 3.87 -4.36
N GLU A 103 20.04 5.19 -4.61
CA GLU A 103 19.08 6.14 -4.05
C GLU A 103 17.67 5.91 -4.61
N ALA A 104 17.53 5.61 -5.90
CA ALA A 104 16.25 5.32 -6.52
C ALA A 104 15.54 4.13 -5.85
N GLU A 105 16.29 3.07 -5.54
CA GLU A 105 15.77 1.93 -4.79
C GLU A 105 15.36 2.33 -3.37
N ARG A 106 16.18 3.09 -2.65
CA ARG A 106 15.81 3.59 -1.31
C ARG A 106 14.56 4.46 -1.34
N SER A 107 14.44 5.35 -2.32
CA SER A 107 13.27 6.21 -2.48
C SER A 107 12.02 5.38 -2.72
N TYR A 108 12.07 4.41 -3.64
CA TYR A 108 10.94 3.54 -3.96
C TYR A 108 10.53 2.66 -2.77
N LEU A 109 11.49 1.91 -2.20
CA LEU A 109 11.27 1.00 -1.05
C LEU A 109 10.84 1.76 0.21
N GLY A 110 11.25 3.03 0.33
CA GLY A 110 10.90 3.92 1.43
C GLY A 110 9.57 4.64 1.27
N TRP A 111 9.03 4.72 0.04
CA TRP A 111 7.98 5.67 -0.32
C TRP A 111 6.68 5.45 0.48
N LYS A 112 6.18 4.21 0.57
CA LYS A 112 4.92 3.95 1.29
C LYS A 112 5.02 4.32 2.77
N GLY A 113 6.13 4.01 3.43
CA GLY A 113 6.34 4.40 4.83
C GLY A 113 6.41 5.92 5.01
N ALA A 114 7.16 6.60 4.14
CA ALA A 114 7.29 8.05 4.18
C ALA A 114 5.95 8.76 3.95
N VAL A 115 5.17 8.35 2.94
CA VAL A 115 3.87 8.96 2.63
C VAL A 115 2.84 8.65 3.72
N CYS A 116 2.91 7.46 4.34
CA CYS A 116 2.09 7.16 5.51
C CYS A 116 2.36 8.14 6.66
N ALA A 117 3.62 8.34 7.03
CA ALA A 117 3.98 9.29 8.09
C ALA A 117 3.58 10.73 7.77
N GLN A 118 3.82 11.19 6.54
CA GLN A 118 3.44 12.53 6.09
C GLN A 118 1.92 12.78 6.22
N HIS A 119 1.11 11.74 6.01
CA HIS A 119 -0.35 11.83 6.09
C HIS A 119 -0.91 11.40 7.46
N GLY A 120 -0.07 11.15 8.47
CA GLY A 120 -0.51 10.72 9.80
C GLY A 120 -1.19 9.35 9.83
N LEU A 121 -0.88 8.48 8.84
CA LEU A 121 -1.28 7.08 8.83
C LEU A 121 -0.32 6.33 9.75
N THR A 122 -0.83 5.45 10.60
CA THR A 122 -0.02 4.79 11.66
C THR A 122 0.23 3.32 11.39
N ILE A 123 -0.38 2.80 10.33
CA ILE A 123 -0.40 1.39 9.97
C ILE A 123 -0.58 1.26 8.46
N LEU A 124 0.11 0.31 7.86
CA LEU A 124 0.00 -0.09 6.46
C LEU A 124 -0.33 -1.58 6.37
N ILE A 125 -1.36 -1.90 5.58
CA ILE A 125 -1.69 -3.27 5.18
C ILE A 125 -1.23 -3.48 3.75
N ASP A 126 -0.35 -4.44 3.53
CA ASP A 126 0.34 -4.65 2.25
C ASP A 126 0.75 -6.13 2.14
N ASP A 127 0.47 -6.78 1.02
CA ASP A 127 0.83 -8.18 0.77
C ASP A 127 2.34 -8.33 0.56
N ASN A 128 2.99 -7.35 -0.06
CA ASN A 128 4.42 -7.37 -0.26
C ASN A 128 5.17 -6.71 0.89
N THR A 129 4.92 -7.21 2.11
CA THR A 129 5.52 -6.65 3.34
C THR A 129 7.05 -6.56 3.29
N ALA A 130 7.74 -7.47 2.60
CA ALA A 130 9.20 -7.41 2.45
C ALA A 130 9.64 -6.16 1.68
N HIS A 131 8.88 -5.76 0.66
CA HIS A 131 9.18 -4.63 -0.21
C HIS A 131 9.04 -3.29 0.50
N VAL A 132 8.06 -3.16 1.39
CA VAL A 132 7.72 -1.88 2.03
C VAL A 132 8.25 -1.74 3.45
N ARG A 133 8.79 -2.83 4.03
CA ARG A 133 9.33 -2.86 5.39
C ARG A 133 10.37 -1.78 5.66
N LEU A 134 11.28 -1.53 4.72
CA LEU A 134 12.32 -0.51 4.88
C LEU A 134 11.73 0.87 5.19
N GLY A 135 10.70 1.27 4.43
CA GLY A 135 9.99 2.53 4.65
C GLY A 135 9.20 2.52 5.96
N CYS A 136 8.47 1.44 6.22
CA CYS A 136 7.63 1.33 7.42
C CYS A 136 8.47 1.39 8.70
N ASP A 137 9.57 0.66 8.79
CA ASP A 137 10.45 0.64 9.96
C ASP A 137 11.08 2.01 10.21
N LYS A 138 11.55 2.69 9.14
CA LYS A 138 12.15 4.03 9.23
C LYS A 138 11.18 5.08 9.78
N HIS A 139 9.89 4.92 9.50
CA HIS A 139 8.85 5.89 9.80
C HIS A 139 7.88 5.42 10.90
N GLU A 140 8.24 4.35 11.62
CA GLU A 140 7.45 3.77 12.71
C GLU A 140 5.99 3.44 12.31
N ILE A 141 5.80 2.98 11.08
CA ILE A 141 4.50 2.55 10.56
C ILE A 141 4.32 1.07 10.86
N ALA A 142 3.29 0.72 11.63
CA ALA A 142 2.97 -0.68 11.87
C ALA A 142 2.63 -1.37 10.53
N LEU A 143 3.28 -2.49 10.24
CA LEU A 143 3.12 -3.19 8.96
C LEU A 143 2.49 -4.57 9.17
N PHE A 144 1.39 -4.83 8.47
CA PHE A 144 0.72 -6.13 8.53
C PHE A 144 0.43 -6.68 7.15
N HIS A 145 0.52 -8.01 7.06
CA HIS A 145 0.16 -8.75 5.86
C HIS A 145 -1.35 -9.10 5.89
N PRO A 146 -2.08 -9.07 4.75
CA PRO A 146 -3.50 -9.45 4.69
C PRO A 146 -3.83 -10.86 5.23
N ASP A 147 -2.92 -11.81 5.11
CA ASP A 147 -3.05 -13.17 5.70
C ASP A 147 -3.13 -13.18 7.22
N GLN A 148 -2.80 -12.09 7.89
CA GLN A 148 -2.93 -12.08 9.33
C GLN A 148 -4.39 -12.02 9.78
N PHE A 149 -5.35 -11.73 8.90
CA PHE A 149 -6.76 -11.51 9.23
C PHE A 149 -7.71 -12.64 8.79
N VAL A 150 -7.16 -13.77 8.32
CA VAL A 150 -7.92 -14.99 8.00
C VAL A 150 -7.92 -15.99 9.15
#